data_AF-A0A0G4HZ06-F1
#
_entry.id   AF-A0A0G4HZ06-F1
#
_cell.length_a   1.000
_cell.length_b   1.000
_cell.length_c   1.000
_cell.angle_alpha   90.00
_cell.angle_beta   90.00
_cell.angle_gamma   90.00
#
_symmetry.space_group_name_H-M   'P 1'
#
loop_
_entity.id
_entity.type
_entity.pdbx_description
1 polymer ?
#
loop_
_entity_poly.entity_id
_entity_poly.type
_entity_poly.pdbx_seq_one_letter_code
_entity_poly.pdbx_strand_id
1 'polypeptide(L)'
;MRKCELMFSWNEGSAGTKHQIEMLIVAIHRQKNDQRGRGKMCPLPMVTKAGEPVGQVVAKFLRSAPTEGPLFQTTKAYGNQWTGAAITRDAFQKALQKAVAAALPDISSKAYTIHSLRRSGFCAAKRANISHDLAVDIMGHNSTNAWLAYFPPSLPDIADAIASI
;
A
#
# COMPACT_ATOMS: atom_id res chain seq x y z
N MET A 1 13.02 -3.27 -1.13
CA MET A 1 12.10 -2.45 -0.30
C MET A 1 12.98 -1.38 0.33
N ARG A 2 12.75 -0.08 0.09
CA ARG A 2 13.66 0.99 0.57
C ARG A 2 12.96 1.78 1.67
N LYS A 3 13.73 2.12 2.70
CA LYS A 3 13.38 2.70 4.00
C LYS A 3 12.17 3.65 3.94
N CYS A 4 10.99 3.14 4.30
CA CYS A 4 9.86 3.96 4.70
C CYS A 4 9.92 4.06 6.23
N GLU A 5 10.15 5.25 6.75
CA GLU A 5 9.95 5.53 8.18
C GLU A 5 8.47 5.83 8.36
N LEU A 6 7.77 4.95 9.06
CA LEU A 6 6.34 5.08 9.30
C LEU A 6 6.13 5.97 10.51
N MET A 7 5.87 7.24 10.25
CA MET A 7 5.45 8.17 11.29
C MET A 7 3.94 8.13 11.40
N PHE A 8 3.42 7.67 12.55
CA PHE A 8 2.00 7.65 12.86
C PHE A 8 1.66 8.84 13.76
N SER A 9 0.76 9.71 13.32
CA SER A 9 0.20 10.76 14.15
C SER A 9 -1.05 10.24 14.87
N TRP A 10 -1.10 10.39 16.19
CA TRP A 10 -2.28 10.15 17.02
C TRP A 10 -3.06 11.46 17.17
N ASN A 11 -4.37 11.45 16.91
CA ASN A 11 -5.25 12.50 17.42
C ASN A 11 -5.84 12.01 18.74
N GLU A 12 -5.49 12.67 19.83
CA GLU A 12 -6.08 12.42 21.14
C GLU A 12 -7.43 13.12 21.21
N GLY A 13 -8.50 12.35 21.08
CA GLY A 13 -9.84 12.79 21.47
C GLY A 13 -9.89 12.99 22.98
N SER A 14 -10.20 14.20 23.41
CA SER A 14 -10.27 14.65 24.81
C SER A 14 -11.19 13.77 25.69
N ALA A 15 -10.62 13.37 26.83
CA ALA A 15 -11.24 12.92 28.09
C ALA A 15 -12.50 12.02 28.03
N GLY A 16 -12.31 10.73 28.37
CA GLY A 16 -13.36 9.88 28.95
C GLY A 16 -13.88 8.72 28.10
N THR A 17 -13.56 8.68 26.81
CA THR A 17 -14.03 7.62 25.90
C THR A 17 -12.88 6.68 25.56
N LYS A 18 -13.13 5.36 25.55
CA LYS A 18 -12.18 4.32 25.10
C LYS A 18 -11.43 4.83 23.87
N HIS A 19 -10.10 4.87 23.91
CA HIS A 19 -9.27 5.41 22.83
C HIS A 19 -9.64 4.77 21.49
N GLN A 20 -10.38 5.51 20.66
CA GLN A 20 -10.72 5.09 19.30
C GLN A 20 -9.65 5.69 18.38
N ILE A 21 -8.94 4.81 17.67
CA ILE A 21 -8.03 5.23 16.61
C ILE A 21 -8.91 5.72 15.46
N GLU A 22 -8.91 7.03 15.20
CA GLU A 22 -9.73 7.63 14.14
C GLU A 22 -9.10 7.46 12.75
N MET A 23 -7.77 7.49 12.68
CA MET A 23 -7.03 7.36 11.43
C MET A 23 -5.59 6.90 11.69
N LEU A 24 -5.07 6.05 10.80
CA LEU A 24 -3.65 5.73 10.74
C LEU A 24 -3.05 6.44 9.54
N ILE A 25 -1.89 7.07 9.70
CA ILE A 25 -1.18 7.72 8.61
C ILE A 25 0.19 7.09 8.46
N VAL A 26 0.55 6.77 7.21
CA VAL A 26 1.85 6.26 6.83
C VAL A 26 2.66 7.41 6.23
N ALA A 27 3.68 7.87 6.95
CA ALA A 27 4.69 8.73 6.35
C ALA A 27 5.63 7.89 5.46
N ILE A 28 5.96 8.43 4.28
CA ILE A 28 6.96 7.88 3.38
C ILE A 28 7.99 8.97 3.17
N HIS A 29 9.14 8.87 3.82
CA HIS A 29 10.17 9.92 3.80
C HIS A 29 10.94 9.99 2.48
N ARG A 30 11.04 8.88 1.73
CA ARG A 30 11.76 8.85 0.46
C ARG A 30 11.06 7.96 -0.56
N GLN A 31 10.86 8.50 -1.75
CA GLN A 31 10.39 7.74 -2.91
C GLN A 31 11.37 7.89 -4.08
N LYS A 32 11.38 6.91 -5.00
CA LYS A 32 12.31 6.92 -6.15
C LYS A 32 12.20 8.20 -6.98
N ASN A 33 10.99 8.74 -7.10
CA ASN A 33 10.69 9.90 -7.93
C ASN A 33 10.57 11.19 -7.12
N ASP A 34 10.82 11.15 -5.80
CA ASP A 34 10.80 12.32 -4.94
C ASP A 34 12.20 12.96 -4.93
N GLN A 35 12.48 13.73 -5.97
CA GLN A 35 13.77 14.42 -6.14
C GLN A 35 14.03 15.47 -5.06
N ARG A 36 12.98 15.97 -4.40
CA ARG A 36 13.06 17.07 -3.42
C ARG A 36 12.96 16.58 -1.97
N GLY A 37 12.82 15.27 -1.75
CA GLY A 37 12.72 14.68 -0.40
C GLY A 37 11.52 15.19 0.40
N ARG A 38 10.42 15.56 -0.28
CA ARG A 38 9.21 16.08 0.38
C ARG A 38 8.49 15.00 1.19
N GLY A 39 8.72 13.74 0.83
CA GLY A 39 7.98 12.62 1.35
C GLY A 39 6.51 12.62 0.92
N LYS A 40 5.75 11.66 1.45
CA LYS A 40 4.31 11.53 1.21
C LYS A 40 3.62 11.03 2.46
N MET A 41 2.50 11.63 2.82
CA MET A 41 1.60 11.11 3.84
C MET A 41 0.50 10.29 3.17
N CYS A 42 0.37 9.04 3.56
CA CYS A 42 -0.61 8.10 3.04
C CYS A 42 -1.58 7.71 4.16
N PRO A 43 -2.79 8.30 4.22
CA PRO A 43 -3.79 7.86 5.17
C PRO A 43 -4.21 6.41 4.87
N LEU A 44 -4.32 5.60 5.92
CA LEU A 44 -4.85 4.25 5.87
C LEU A 44 -6.29 4.27 6.39
N PRO A 45 -7.24 3.68 5.64
CA PRO A 45 -8.60 3.57 6.12
C PRO A 45 -8.66 2.64 7.33
N MET A 46 -9.43 3.02 8.35
CA MET A 46 -9.66 2.17 9.52
C MET A 46 -10.48 0.93 9.16
N VAL A 47 -11.38 1.07 8.17
CA VAL A 47 -12.28 0.02 7.68
C VAL A 47 -12.30 0.07 6.15
N THR A 48 -12.28 -1.08 5.48
CA THR A 48 -12.44 -1.14 4.02
C THR A 48 -13.88 -0.81 3.60
N LYS A 49 -14.13 -0.67 2.29
CA LYS A 49 -15.49 -0.58 1.76
C LYS A 49 -16.36 -1.80 2.09
N ALA A 50 -15.76 -2.98 2.25
CA ALA A 50 -16.47 -4.22 2.60
C ALA A 50 -16.60 -4.43 4.12
N GLY A 51 -16.17 -3.47 4.94
CA GLY A 51 -16.33 -3.52 6.40
C GLY A 51 -15.18 -4.20 7.14
N GLU A 52 -14.09 -4.60 6.46
CA GLU A 52 -12.96 -5.25 7.13
C GLU A 52 -12.13 -4.24 7.95
N PRO A 53 -11.77 -4.56 9.21
CA PRO A 53 -11.14 -3.62 10.13
C PRO A 53 -9.62 -3.50 9.92
N VAL A 54 -9.19 -3.01 8.76
CA VAL A 54 -7.76 -2.88 8.38
C VAL A 54 -6.97 -2.11 9.42
N GLY A 55 -7.51 -1.00 9.93
CA GLY A 55 -6.81 -0.19 10.93
C GLY A 55 -6.54 -0.95 12.22
N GLN A 56 -7.42 -1.86 12.64
CA GLN A 56 -7.20 -2.68 13.83
C GLN A 56 -6.12 -3.74 13.60
N VAL A 57 -6.08 -4.34 12.40
CA VAL A 57 -5.03 -5.31 12.04
C VAL A 57 -3.66 -4.62 12.04
N VAL A 58 -3.57 -3.44 11.44
CA VAL A 58 -2.34 -2.64 11.42
C VAL A 58 -1.97 -2.22 12.84
N ALA A 59 -2.90 -1.66 13.62
CA ALA A 59 -2.63 -1.25 15.00
C ALA A 59 -2.17 -2.42 15.88
N LYS A 60 -2.77 -3.62 15.73
CA LYS A 60 -2.34 -4.83 16.44
C LYS A 60 -0.90 -5.20 16.09
N PHE A 61 -0.55 -5.17 14.80
CA PHE A 61 0.82 -5.40 14.36
C PHE A 61 1.79 -4.38 14.98
N LEU A 62 1.44 -3.09 14.93
CA LEU A 62 2.28 -1.99 15.42
C LEU A 62 2.58 -2.08 16.93
N ARG A 63 1.66 -2.58 17.75
CA ARG A 63 1.90 -2.82 19.19
C ARG A 63 3.06 -3.77 19.46
N SER A 64 3.37 -4.65 18.52
CA SER A 64 4.47 -5.61 18.60
C SER A 64 5.66 -5.27 17.70
N ALA A 65 5.51 -4.23 16.86
CA ALA A 65 6.51 -3.86 15.88
C ALA A 65 7.72 -3.21 16.55
N PRO A 66 8.91 -3.29 15.91
CA PRO A 66 10.08 -2.54 16.37
C PRO A 66 9.79 -1.04 16.43
N THR A 67 10.21 -0.39 17.51
CA THR A 67 10.13 1.07 17.66
C THR A 67 11.20 1.80 16.84
N GLU A 68 12.29 1.11 16.53
CA GLU A 68 13.42 1.65 15.76
C GLU A 68 13.79 0.74 14.59
N GLY A 69 14.41 1.35 13.57
CA GLY A 69 14.85 0.66 12.37
C GLY A 69 13.72 0.42 11.35
N PRO A 70 13.89 -0.55 10.44
CA PRO A 70 12.85 -0.89 9.46
C PRO A 70 11.59 -1.39 10.16
N LEU A 71 10.39 -1.00 9.73
CA LEU A 71 9.16 -1.53 10.32
C LEU A 71 9.02 -3.05 10.12
N PHE A 72 9.28 -3.50 8.88
CA PHE A 72 9.23 -4.92 8.55
C PHE A 72 10.62 -5.51 8.71
N GLN A 73 10.85 -6.20 9.83
CA GLN A 73 12.09 -6.89 10.14
C GLN A 73 11.93 -8.40 10.08
N THR A 74 13.03 -9.11 9.88
CA THR A 74 13.02 -10.56 10.08
C THR A 74 12.94 -10.87 11.57
N THR A 75 12.29 -11.99 11.89
CA THR A 75 12.31 -12.57 13.25
C THR A 75 13.29 -13.73 13.28
N LYS A 76 13.81 -14.06 14.47
CA LYS A 76 14.51 -15.34 14.69
C LYS A 76 13.57 -16.53 14.38
N ALA A 77 14.15 -17.72 14.23
CA ALA A 77 13.44 -18.94 13.79
C ALA A 77 12.14 -19.25 14.56
N TYR A 78 12.09 -18.90 15.85
CA TYR A 78 10.93 -19.13 16.72
C TYR A 78 9.94 -17.95 16.78
N GLY A 79 10.12 -16.90 15.98
CA GLY A 79 9.18 -15.77 15.89
C GLY A 79 9.20 -14.79 17.07
N ASN A 80 9.94 -15.10 18.14
CA ASN A 80 9.84 -14.38 19.41
C ASN A 80 10.73 -13.13 19.52
N GLN A 81 11.60 -12.88 18.54
CA GLN A 81 12.54 -11.75 18.61
C GLN A 81 12.86 -11.19 17.23
N TRP A 82 12.79 -9.87 17.10
CA TRP A 82 13.24 -9.12 15.93
C TRP A 82 14.76 -9.14 15.81
N THR A 83 15.29 -9.21 14.58
CA THR A 83 16.73 -9.27 14.34
C THR A 83 17.37 -7.92 14.05
N GLY A 84 16.58 -6.85 13.86
CA GLY A 84 17.05 -5.56 13.35
C GLY A 84 17.18 -5.52 11.82
N ALA A 85 17.22 -6.66 11.14
CA ALA A 85 17.42 -6.73 9.69
C ALA A 85 16.11 -6.52 8.94
N ALA A 86 16.10 -5.61 7.97
CA ALA A 86 14.97 -5.40 7.07
C ALA A 86 14.63 -6.70 6.32
N ILE A 87 13.34 -6.98 6.14
CA ILE A 87 12.94 -8.09 5.26
C ILE A 87 13.38 -7.85 3.81
N THR A 88 13.78 -8.93 3.15
CA THR A 88 14.11 -8.87 1.72
C THR A 88 12.84 -8.78 0.88
N ARG A 89 12.99 -8.33 -0.37
CA ARG A 89 11.88 -8.32 -1.34
C ARG A 89 11.29 -9.72 -1.52
N ASP A 90 12.14 -10.73 -1.61
CA ASP A 90 11.72 -12.11 -1.84
C ASP A 90 11.01 -12.70 -0.64
N ALA A 91 11.46 -12.38 0.59
CA ALA A 91 10.76 -12.77 1.80
C ALA A 91 9.35 -12.16 1.86
N PHE A 92 9.21 -10.87 1.52
CA PHE A 92 7.91 -10.23 1.45
C PHE A 92 7.02 -10.83 0.35
N GLN A 93 7.58 -11.10 -0.82
CA GLN A 93 6.90 -11.74 -1.93
C GLN A 93 6.36 -13.14 -1.53
N LYS A 94 7.18 -13.96 -0.85
CA LYS A 94 6.75 -15.27 -0.32
C LYS A 94 5.65 -15.12 0.74
N ALA A 95 5.77 -14.14 1.63
CA ALA A 95 4.74 -13.87 2.65
C ALA A 95 3.40 -13.49 2.01
N LEU A 96 3.41 -12.63 0.98
CA LEU A 96 2.23 -12.27 0.20
C LEU A 96 1.61 -13.50 -0.46
N GLN A 97 2.40 -14.35 -1.13
CA GLN A 97 1.90 -15.56 -1.77
C GLN A 97 1.29 -16.53 -0.77
N LYS A 98 1.88 -16.66 0.42
CA LYS A 98 1.31 -17.48 1.51
C LYS A 98 -0.03 -16.93 2.00
N ALA A 99 -0.14 -15.61 2.17
CA ALA A 99 -1.40 -14.97 2.55
C ALA A 99 -2.48 -15.14 1.47
N VAL A 100 -2.13 -14.98 0.19
CA VAL A 100 -3.05 -15.19 -0.94
C VAL A 100 -3.51 -16.64 -1.00
N ALA A 101 -2.60 -17.61 -0.88
CA ALA A 101 -2.97 -19.03 -0.91
C ALA A 101 -3.91 -19.41 0.25
N ALA A 102 -3.73 -18.80 1.43
CA ALA A 102 -4.61 -19.03 2.57
C ALA A 102 -6.01 -18.40 2.39
N ALA A 103 -6.10 -17.24 1.74
CA ALA A 103 -7.36 -16.54 1.52
C ALA A 103 -8.12 -17.02 0.27
N LEU A 104 -7.40 -17.49 -0.74
CA LEU A 104 -7.90 -17.87 -2.06
C LEU A 104 -7.29 -19.22 -2.48
N PRO A 105 -7.74 -20.34 -1.88
CA PRO A 105 -7.10 -21.65 -2.08
C PRO A 105 -7.19 -22.16 -3.53
N ASP A 106 -8.22 -21.74 -4.27
CA ASP A 106 -8.48 -22.20 -5.64
C ASP A 106 -7.69 -21.43 -6.71
N ILE A 107 -6.86 -20.47 -6.30
CA ILE A 107 -6.11 -19.61 -7.22
C ILE A 107 -4.62 -19.84 -7.06
N SER A 108 -3.91 -19.94 -8.20
CA SER A 108 -2.44 -20.00 -8.20
C SER A 108 -1.83 -18.74 -7.59
N SER A 109 -1.37 -18.85 -6.34
CA SER A 109 -0.72 -17.76 -5.61
C SER A 109 0.59 -17.30 -6.28
N LYS A 110 1.25 -18.17 -7.06
CA LYS A 110 2.50 -17.84 -7.78
C LYS A 110 2.33 -16.68 -8.77
N ALA A 111 1.12 -16.50 -9.32
CA ALA A 111 0.80 -15.40 -10.23
C ALA A 111 0.72 -14.02 -9.52
N TYR A 112 0.59 -14.00 -8.19
CA TYR A 112 0.50 -12.76 -7.42
C TYR A 112 1.88 -12.27 -7.03
N THR A 113 2.21 -11.08 -7.51
CA THR A 113 3.43 -10.37 -7.13
C THR A 113 3.09 -9.14 -6.28
N ILE A 114 4.09 -8.56 -5.61
CA ILE A 114 3.94 -7.26 -4.95
C ILE A 114 3.38 -6.21 -5.92
N HIS A 115 3.73 -6.30 -7.20
CA HIS A 115 3.23 -5.40 -8.23
C HIS A 115 1.73 -5.60 -8.53
N SER A 116 1.19 -6.80 -8.30
CA SER A 116 -0.24 -7.08 -8.42
C SER A 116 -1.08 -6.23 -7.45
N LEU A 117 -0.56 -5.92 -6.26
CA LEU A 117 -1.21 -4.99 -5.31
C LEU A 117 -1.27 -3.54 -5.86
N ARG A 118 -0.23 -3.13 -6.60
CA ARG A 118 -0.23 -1.79 -7.24
C ARG A 118 -1.24 -1.74 -8.38
N ARG A 119 -1.28 -2.79 -9.20
CA ARG A 119 -2.28 -2.94 -10.28
C ARG A 119 -3.70 -2.94 -9.74
N SER A 120 -3.97 -3.65 -8.63
CA SER A 120 -5.32 -3.65 -8.04
C SER A 120 -5.73 -2.26 -7.53
N GLY A 121 -4.79 -1.48 -6.99
CA GLY A 121 -5.03 -0.07 -6.64
C GLY A 121 -5.45 0.78 -7.84
N PHE A 122 -4.74 0.65 -8.97
CA PHE A 122 -5.13 1.31 -10.22
C PHE A 122 -6.52 0.86 -10.72
N CYS A 123 -6.84 -0.44 -10.65
CA CYS A 123 -8.16 -0.94 -10.99
C CYS A 123 -9.25 -0.38 -10.07
N ALA A 124 -8.98 -0.24 -8.77
CA ALA A 124 -9.90 0.36 -7.82
C ALA A 124 -10.14 1.85 -8.11
N ALA A 125 -9.09 2.60 -8.42
CA ALA A 125 -9.19 4.01 -8.80
C ALA A 125 -10.04 4.19 -10.07
N LYS A 126 -9.81 3.35 -11.09
CA LYS A 126 -10.62 3.34 -12.33
C LYS A 126 -12.10 3.08 -12.05
N ARG A 127 -12.42 2.06 -11.24
CA ARG A 127 -13.81 1.74 -10.86
C ARG A 127 -14.47 2.84 -10.04
N ALA A 128 -13.70 3.60 -9.28
CA ALA A 128 -14.16 4.76 -8.52
C ALA A 128 -14.23 6.05 -9.36
N ASN A 129 -13.97 5.97 -10.68
CA ASN A 129 -13.96 7.10 -11.61
C ASN A 129 -13.02 8.24 -11.16
N ILE A 130 -11.90 7.90 -10.53
CA ILE A 130 -10.84 8.85 -10.16
C ILE A 130 -10.10 9.26 -11.43
N SER A 131 -9.81 10.56 -11.58
CA SER A 131 -9.05 11.06 -12.73
C SER A 131 -7.69 10.38 -12.84
N HIS A 132 -7.23 10.15 -14.08
CA HIS A 132 -5.99 9.42 -14.33
C HIS A 132 -4.78 10.08 -13.64
N ASP A 133 -4.69 11.41 -13.66
CA ASP A 133 -3.61 12.17 -13.03
C ASP A 133 -3.60 11.98 -11.50
N LEU A 134 -4.76 12.05 -10.87
CA LEU A 134 -4.89 11.84 -9.43
C LEU A 134 -4.57 10.39 -9.05
N ALA A 135 -5.01 9.42 -9.84
CA ALA A 135 -4.68 8.01 -9.60
C ALA A 135 -3.17 7.75 -9.75
N VAL A 136 -2.52 8.33 -10.76
CA VAL A 136 -1.06 8.26 -10.97
C VAL A 136 -0.32 8.84 -9.77
N ASP A 137 -0.73 10.01 -9.28
CA ASP A 137 -0.13 10.65 -8.11
C ASP A 137 -0.35 9.82 -6.84
N ILE A 138 -1.59 9.42 -6.53
CA ILE A 138 -1.94 8.57 -5.38
C ILE A 138 -1.05 7.32 -5.36
N MET A 139 -0.92 6.65 -6.50
CA MET A 139 -0.13 5.43 -6.63
C MET A 139 1.39 5.67 -6.65
N GLY A 140 1.87 6.92 -6.58
CA GLY A 140 3.29 7.28 -6.48
C GLY A 140 4.05 7.16 -7.80
N HIS A 141 3.37 7.42 -8.92
CA HIS A 141 3.96 7.56 -10.25
C HIS A 141 4.05 9.05 -10.62
N ASN A 142 4.95 9.38 -11.55
CA ASN A 142 5.19 10.75 -12.02
C ASN A 142 4.87 10.91 -13.52
N SER A 143 4.18 9.94 -14.10
CA SER A 143 3.86 9.93 -15.53
C SER A 143 2.58 9.14 -15.76
N THR A 144 1.69 9.69 -16.60
CA THR A 144 0.47 9.05 -17.11
C THR A 144 0.77 7.79 -17.92
N ASN A 145 1.99 7.61 -18.43
CA ASN A 145 2.41 6.35 -19.04
C ASN A 145 2.28 5.16 -18.09
N ALA A 146 2.39 5.39 -16.76
CA ALA A 146 2.14 4.35 -15.78
C ALA A 146 0.68 3.87 -15.80
N TRP A 147 -0.28 4.78 -15.97
CA TRP A 147 -1.69 4.43 -16.12
C TRP A 147 -1.93 3.63 -17.40
N LEU A 148 -1.41 4.12 -18.53
CA LEU A 148 -1.54 3.47 -19.83
C LEU A 148 -0.89 2.07 -19.87
N ALA A 149 0.17 1.85 -19.08
CA ALA A 149 0.78 0.52 -18.96
C ALA A 149 -0.15 -0.52 -18.29
N TYR A 150 -1.07 -0.10 -17.42
CA TYR A 150 -2.08 -1.00 -16.84
C TYR A 150 -3.40 -1.04 -17.62
N PHE A 151 -3.73 0.06 -18.30
CA PHE A 151 -4.94 0.25 -19.09
C PHE A 151 -4.57 0.83 -20.45
N PRO A 152 -4.03 0.01 -21.37
CA PRO A 152 -3.79 0.48 -22.73
C PRO A 152 -5.13 0.92 -23.35
N PRO A 153 -5.16 2.06 -24.07
CA PRO A 153 -6.37 2.51 -24.74
C PRO A 153 -6.81 1.44 -25.74
N SER A 154 -8.12 1.22 -25.83
CA SER A 154 -8.66 0.36 -26.88
C SER A 154 -8.60 1.08 -28.22
N LEU A 155 -8.57 0.33 -29.34
CA LEU A 155 -8.58 0.93 -30.68
C LEU A 155 -9.73 1.96 -30.89
N PRO A 156 -10.96 1.72 -30.39
CA PRO A 156 -12.02 2.73 -30.40
C PRO A 156 -11.67 4.03 -29.66
N ASP A 157 -11.07 3.93 -28.47
CA ASP A 157 -10.69 5.12 -27.67
C ASP A 157 -9.66 6.00 -28.40
N ILE A 158 -8.80 5.39 -29.21
CA ILE A 158 -7.81 6.10 -30.04
C ILE A 158 -8.50 6.78 -31.22
N ALA A 159 -9.46 6.11 -31.87
CA ALA A 159 -10.20 6.66 -33.00
C ALA A 159 -11.03 7.89 -32.60
N ASP A 160 -11.71 7.84 -31.46
CA ASP A 160 -12.51 8.97 -30.94
C ASP A 160 -11.63 10.17 -30.54
N ALA A 161 -10.44 9.92 -29.99
CA ALA A 161 -9.47 10.96 -29.67
C ALA A 161 -8.87 11.62 -30.92
N ILE A 162 -8.72 10.88 -32.03
CA ILE A 162 -8.27 11.42 -33.32
C ILE A 162 -9.40 12.22 -33.99
N ALA A 163 -10.65 11.76 -33.89
CA ALA A 163 -11.80 12.41 -34.50
C ALA A 163 -12.23 13.73 -33.81
N SER A 164 -11.68 14.02 -32.64
CA SER A 164 -11.97 15.22 -31.84
C SER A 164 -10.89 16.32 -31.94
N ILE A 165 -9.90 16.14 -32.82
CA ILE A 165 -8.86 17.13 -33.19
C ILE A 165 -9.25 17.77 -34.53
#